data_AF-C6YXG5-F1
#
_entry.id   AF-C6YXG5-F1
#
_cell.length_a   1.000
_cell.length_b   1.000
_cell.length_c   1.000
_cell.angle_alpha   90.00
_cell.angle_beta   90.00
_cell.angle_gamma   90.00
#
_symmetry.space_group_name_H-M   'P 1'
#
loop_
_entity.id
_entity.type
_entity.pdbx_description
1 polymer ?
#
loop_
_entity_poly.entity_id
_entity_poly.type
_entity_poly.pdbx_seq_one_letter_code
_entity_poly.pdbx_strand_id
1 'polypeptide(L)'
;GCKLDLKRIALHARNAEYNPKRFAAVIMRIRDPRTTALIFSSGKMVCTGAKSEDQAKLAARKYARIVQKLGFAAKFLDFKIQNMVGSCDVKFPIRLEGLVLTHGQFSSYEP
;
A
#
# COMPACT_ATOMS: atom_id res chain seq x y z
N GLY A 1 -13.19 -9.51 9.18
CA GLY A 1 -12.44 -10.47 8.33
C GLY A 1 -12.20 -11.77 9.07
N CYS A 2 -11.25 -12.60 8.63
CA CYS A 2 -10.82 -13.83 9.32
C CYS A 2 -9.34 -13.76 9.72
N LYS A 3 -8.91 -14.54 10.73
CA LYS A 3 -7.48 -14.70 11.04
C LYS A 3 -6.77 -15.43 9.90
N LEU A 4 -5.51 -15.08 9.67
CA LEU A 4 -4.69 -15.61 8.58
C LEU A 4 -3.42 -16.26 9.12
N ASP A 5 -3.13 -17.47 8.64
CA ASP A 5 -1.83 -18.10 8.83
C ASP A 5 -0.86 -17.57 7.77
N LEU A 6 0.01 -16.66 8.21
CA LEU A 6 0.98 -15.99 7.35
C LEU A 6 2.02 -16.94 6.75
N LYS A 7 2.40 -18.01 7.48
CA LYS A 7 3.35 -19.01 6.97
C LYS A 7 2.71 -19.79 5.83
N ARG A 8 1.45 -20.21 6.01
CA ARG A 8 0.70 -20.92 4.97
C ARG A 8 0.52 -20.05 3.72
N ILE A 9 0.22 -18.76 3.88
CA ILE A 9 0.12 -17.82 2.75
C ILE A 9 1.46 -17.72 2.02
N ALA A 10 2.56 -17.47 2.73
CA ALA A 10 3.87 -17.30 2.12
C ALA A 10 4.36 -18.55 1.37
N LEU A 11 4.03 -19.76 1.87
CA LEU A 11 4.44 -21.02 1.25
C LEU A 11 3.68 -21.31 -0.06
N HIS A 12 2.41 -20.93 -0.16
CA HIS A 12 1.54 -21.30 -1.28
C HIS A 12 1.26 -20.17 -2.26
N ALA A 13 1.44 -18.92 -1.85
CA ALA A 13 1.23 -17.78 -2.73
C ALA A 13 2.47 -17.52 -3.60
N ARG A 14 2.24 -17.27 -4.89
CA ARG A 14 3.29 -16.79 -5.79
C ARG A 14 3.67 -15.36 -5.41
N ASN A 15 4.97 -15.04 -5.46
CA ASN A 15 5.50 -13.70 -5.17
C ASN A 15 5.08 -13.15 -3.79
N ALA A 16 5.16 -14.01 -2.77
CA ALA A 16 4.95 -13.65 -1.37
C ALA A 16 6.24 -13.84 -0.58
N GLU A 17 6.58 -12.84 0.24
CA GLU A 17 7.74 -12.86 1.14
C GLU A 17 7.24 -12.74 2.58
N TYR A 18 7.82 -13.54 3.48
CA TYR A 18 7.52 -13.46 4.91
C TYR A 18 8.76 -13.73 5.74
N ASN A 19 9.19 -12.72 6.49
CA ASN A 19 10.23 -12.85 7.50
C ASN A 19 9.73 -12.23 8.81
N PRO A 20 9.18 -13.03 9.74
CA PRO A 20 8.57 -12.53 10.98
C PRO A 20 9.56 -11.79 11.90
N LYS A 21 10.87 -12.06 11.79
CA LYS A 21 11.89 -11.35 12.57
C LYS A 21 12.10 -9.91 12.07
N ARG A 22 11.85 -9.67 10.78
CA ARG A 22 12.00 -8.35 10.14
C ARG A 22 10.71 -7.56 10.16
N PHE A 23 9.59 -8.21 9.83
CA PHE A 23 8.31 -7.54 9.70
C PHE A 23 7.14 -8.51 9.88
N ALA A 24 6.15 -8.12 10.68
CA ALA A 24 5.02 -8.97 11.09
C ALA A 24 3.87 -9.03 10.05
N ALA A 25 4.21 -9.06 8.75
CA ALA A 25 3.24 -9.17 7.66
C ALA A 25 3.84 -9.91 6.46
N VAL A 26 2.97 -10.56 5.67
CA VAL A 26 3.34 -11.10 4.36
C VAL A 26 3.35 -9.96 3.37
N ILE A 27 4.43 -9.83 2.61
CA ILE A 27 4.56 -8.90 1.49
C ILE A 27 4.20 -9.65 0.21
N MET A 28 3.14 -9.26 -0.48
CA MET A 28 2.68 -9.91 -1.71
C MET A 28 2.61 -8.92 -2.87
N ARG A 29 3.12 -9.29 -4.04
CA ARG A 29 3.14 -8.41 -5.22
C ARG A 29 2.36 -9.00 -6.39
N ILE A 30 1.59 -8.16 -7.08
CA ILE A 30 0.95 -8.49 -8.36
C ILE A 30 1.42 -7.51 -9.44
N ARG A 31 1.38 -7.96 -10.70
CA ARG A 31 1.90 -7.18 -11.85
C ARG A 31 0.86 -6.23 -12.43
N ASP A 32 -0.41 -6.59 -12.37
CA ASP A 32 -1.51 -5.80 -12.94
C ASP A 32 -2.71 -5.74 -11.96
N PRO A 33 -3.05 -4.54 -11.45
CA PRO A 33 -2.22 -3.33 -11.43
C PRO A 33 -0.90 -3.60 -10.69
N ARG A 34 0.19 -2.91 -11.01
CA ARG A 34 1.49 -3.13 -10.35
C ARG A 34 1.43 -2.60 -8.92
N THR A 35 1.17 -3.47 -7.95
CA THR A 35 0.96 -3.10 -6.55
C THR A 35 1.68 -4.04 -5.60
N THR A 36 1.79 -3.60 -4.34
CA THR A 36 2.25 -4.41 -3.21
C THR A 36 1.18 -4.41 -2.12
N ALA A 37 0.90 -5.59 -1.55
CA ALA A 37 0.06 -5.74 -0.39
C ALA A 37 0.87 -6.20 0.82
N LEU A 38 0.56 -5.62 1.98
CA LEU A 38 0.99 -6.07 3.29
C LEU A 38 -0.19 -6.76 3.96
N ILE A 39 -0.06 -8.05 4.24
CA ILE A 39 -1.13 -8.90 4.80
C ILE A 39 -0.77 -9.28 6.23
N PHE A 40 -1.63 -8.89 7.18
CA PHE A 40 -1.41 -9.12 8.60
C PHE A 40 -2.19 -10.35 9.10
N SER A 41 -1.71 -10.98 10.17
CA SER A 41 -2.35 -12.16 10.78
C SER A 41 -3.78 -11.89 11.27
N SER A 42 -4.11 -10.62 11.55
CA SER A 42 -5.45 -10.14 11.91
C SER A 42 -6.45 -10.15 10.75
N GLY A 43 -5.99 -10.38 9.52
CA GLY A 43 -6.81 -10.27 8.30
C GLY A 43 -6.90 -8.84 7.75
N LYS A 44 -6.25 -7.86 8.40
CA LYS A 44 -6.06 -6.53 7.82
C LYS A 44 -5.09 -6.59 6.64
N MET A 45 -5.31 -5.73 5.66
CA MET A 45 -4.48 -5.64 4.46
C MET A 45 -4.26 -4.18 4.11
N VAL A 46 -3.02 -3.84 3.76
CA VAL A 46 -2.65 -2.53 3.21
C VAL A 46 -2.19 -2.74 1.77
N CYS A 47 -2.74 -1.99 0.82
CA CYS A 47 -2.36 -2.06 -0.59
C CYS A 47 -1.73 -0.72 -1.02
N THR A 48 -0.57 -0.77 -1.66
CA THR A 48 0.18 0.41 -2.12
C THR A 48 0.67 0.26 -3.56
N GLY A 49 0.99 1.38 -4.20
CA GLY A 49 1.58 1.44 -5.55
C GLY A 49 0.58 1.61 -6.71
N ALA A 50 -0.72 1.64 -6.43
CA ALA A 50 -1.73 1.94 -7.45
C ALA A 50 -1.68 3.42 -7.86
N LYS A 51 -1.98 3.72 -9.13
CA LYS A 51 -1.99 5.08 -9.68
C LYS A 51 -3.36 5.73 -9.76
N SER A 52 -4.41 5.00 -9.40
CA SER A 52 -5.78 5.51 -9.28
C SER A 52 -6.55 4.74 -8.21
N GLU A 53 -7.63 5.34 -7.74
CA GLU A 53 -8.53 4.70 -6.77
C GLU A 53 -9.14 3.41 -7.30
N ASP A 54 -9.52 3.39 -8.58
CA ASP A 54 -10.06 2.20 -9.25
C ASP A 54 -9.04 1.07 -9.31
N GLN A 55 -7.78 1.40 -9.65
CA GLN A 55 -6.69 0.42 -9.64
C GLN A 55 -6.42 -0.08 -8.23
N ALA A 56 -6.46 0.80 -7.23
CA ALA A 56 -6.26 0.41 -5.82
C ALA A 56 -7.36 -0.56 -5.36
N LYS A 57 -8.63 -0.27 -5.68
CA LYS A 57 -9.77 -1.13 -5.34
C LYS A 57 -9.70 -2.47 -6.08
N LEU A 58 -9.35 -2.46 -7.36
CA LEU A 58 -9.17 -3.67 -8.16
C LEU A 58 -8.04 -4.54 -7.61
N ALA A 59 -6.88 -3.96 -7.31
CA ALA A 59 -5.74 -4.66 -6.74
C ALA A 59 -6.09 -5.28 -5.38
N ALA A 60 -6.70 -4.52 -4.47
CA ALA A 60 -7.12 -5.01 -3.16
C ALA A 60 -8.13 -6.18 -3.28
N ARG A 61 -9.06 -6.13 -4.25
CA ARG A 61 -9.95 -7.27 -4.58
C ARG A 61 -9.17 -8.48 -5.10
N LYS A 62 -8.19 -8.29 -5.98
CA LYS A 62 -7.33 -9.37 -6.50
C LYS A 62 -6.56 -10.05 -5.35
N TYR A 63 -6.01 -9.30 -4.41
CA TYR A 63 -5.35 -9.85 -3.22
C TYR A 63 -6.32 -10.64 -2.32
N ALA A 64 -7.49 -10.08 -2.02
CA ALA A 64 -8.52 -10.79 -1.26
C ALA A 64 -8.90 -12.12 -1.94
N ARG A 65 -9.00 -12.13 -3.28
CA ARG A 65 -9.29 -13.34 -4.06
C ARG A 65 -8.16 -14.37 -3.99
N ILE A 66 -6.89 -13.95 -3.98
CA ILE A 66 -5.75 -14.86 -3.78
C ILE A 66 -5.85 -15.53 -2.40
N VAL A 67 -6.10 -14.75 -1.34
CA VAL A 67 -6.27 -15.28 0.01
C VAL A 67 -7.43 -16.28 0.10
N GLN A 68 -8.56 -15.99 -0.57
CA GLN A 68 -9.69 -16.92 -0.67
C GLN A 68 -9.32 -18.24 -1.36
N LYS A 69 -8.58 -18.17 -2.47
CA LYS A 69 -8.13 -19.37 -3.21
C LYS A 69 -7.17 -20.25 -2.41
N LEU A 70 -6.54 -19.72 -1.37
CA LEU A 70 -5.70 -20.48 -0.43
C LEU A 70 -6.51 -21.18 0.68
N GLY A 71 -7.84 -21.06 0.65
CA GLY A 71 -8.75 -21.74 1.59
C GLY A 71 -9.14 -20.91 2.81
N PHE A 72 -8.80 -19.61 2.85
CA PHE A 72 -9.22 -18.73 3.93
C PHE A 72 -10.59 -18.11 3.63
N ALA A 73 -11.47 -18.03 4.64
CA ALA A 73 -12.78 -17.38 4.54
C ALA A 73 -12.68 -15.83 4.53
N ALA A 74 -11.75 -15.29 3.75
CA ALA A 74 -11.53 -13.85 3.62
C ALA A 74 -12.69 -13.18 2.87
N LYS A 75 -13.11 -12.01 3.35
CA LYS A 75 -14.13 -11.16 2.71
C LYS A 75 -13.48 -9.82 2.39
N PHE A 76 -13.83 -9.24 1.25
CA PHE A 76 -13.41 -7.89 0.88
C PHE A 76 -14.39 -6.89 1.51
N LEU A 77 -13.95 -6.22 2.57
CA LEU A 77 -14.76 -5.32 3.39
C LEU A 77 -13.95 -4.04 3.66
N ASP A 78 -14.65 -2.95 3.98
CA ASP A 78 -14.09 -1.71 4.52
C ASP A 78 -12.92 -1.12 3.70
N PHE A 79 -13.04 -1.17 2.37
CA PHE A 79 -12.06 -0.54 1.50
C PHE A 79 -12.07 0.98 1.70
N LYS A 80 -10.91 1.54 2.08
CA LYS A 80 -10.72 2.97 2.30
C LYS A 80 -9.36 3.41 1.76
N ILE A 81 -9.36 4.51 1.00
CA ILE A 81 -8.13 5.20 0.61
C ILE A 81 -7.58 5.93 1.85
N GLN A 82 -6.35 5.61 2.23
CA GLN A 82 -5.69 6.19 3.42
C GLN A 82 -4.76 7.35 3.08
N ASN A 83 -4.12 7.32 1.91
CA ASN A 83 -3.21 8.35 1.45
C ASN A 83 -3.20 8.41 -0.08
N MET A 84 -2.95 9.60 -0.63
CA MET A 84 -2.72 9.86 -2.05
C MET A 84 -1.48 10.74 -2.19
N VAL A 85 -0.58 10.37 -3.10
CA VAL A 85 0.63 11.14 -3.40
C VAL A 85 0.53 11.64 -4.82
N GLY A 86 0.54 12.97 -4.99
CA GLY A 86 0.60 13.64 -6.28
C GLY A 86 1.95 14.32 -6.48
N SER A 87 2.41 14.40 -7.72
CA SER A 87 3.60 15.16 -8.10
C SER A 87 3.31 15.99 -9.34
N CYS A 88 3.91 17.18 -9.40
CA CYS A 88 3.87 18.04 -10.57
C CYS A 88 5.23 18.73 -10.74
N ASP A 89 5.46 19.28 -11.93
CA ASP A 89 6.68 20.01 -12.26
C ASP A 89 6.26 21.33 -12.93
N VAL A 90 6.66 22.45 -12.32
CA VAL A 90 6.31 23.81 -12.77
C VAL A 90 7.19 24.30 -13.93
N LYS A 91 8.25 23.57 -14.31
CA LYS A 91 9.13 23.88 -15.45
C LYS A 91 9.93 25.19 -15.34
N PHE A 92 10.08 25.74 -14.13
CA PHE A 92 11.00 26.85 -13.84
C PHE A 92 11.49 26.77 -12.37
N PRO A 93 12.67 27.32 -12.06
CA PRO A 93 13.19 27.31 -10.70
C PRO A 93 12.41 28.26 -9.78
N ILE A 94 12.24 27.88 -8.51
CA ILE A 94 11.60 28.69 -7.46
C ILE A 94 12.65 29.03 -6.40
N ARG A 95 12.73 30.30 -5.99
CA ARG A 95 13.59 30.74 -4.89
C ARG A 95 12.94 30.45 -3.53
N LEU A 96 13.32 29.34 -2.90
CA LEU A 96 12.69 28.86 -1.65
C LEU A 96 12.97 29.77 -0.44
N GLU A 97 14.14 30.43 -0.39
CA GLU A 97 14.49 31.36 0.67
C GLU A 97 13.53 32.56 0.69
N GLY A 98 13.17 33.08 -0.49
CA GLY A 98 12.19 34.16 -0.60
C GLY A 98 10.78 33.72 -0.24
N LEU A 99 10.43 32.47 -0.58
CA LEU A 99 9.13 31.87 -0.28
C LEU A 99 8.92 31.74 1.22
N VAL A 100 9.87 31.16 1.95
CA VAL A 100 9.76 30.95 3.40
C VAL A 100 9.76 32.29 4.16
N LEU A 101 10.53 33.29 3.71
CA LEU A 101 10.53 34.63 4.31
C LEU A 101 9.17 35.32 4.18
N THR A 102 8.48 35.14 3.03
CA THR A 102 7.18 35.78 2.77
C THR A 102 6.01 34.99 3.35
N HIS A 103 6.10 33.65 3.37
CA HIS A 103 5.02 32.73 3.76
C HIS A 103 5.38 31.84 4.95
N GLY A 104 6.14 32.37 5.92
CA GLY A 104 6.64 31.62 7.08
C GLY A 104 5.55 31.04 7.99
N GLN A 105 4.33 31.60 7.97
CA GLN A 105 3.19 31.05 8.71
C GLN A 105 2.79 29.64 8.23
N PHE A 106 3.04 29.33 6.95
CA PHE A 106 2.63 28.07 6.31
C PHE A 106 3.81 27.22 5.85
N SER A 107 5.04 27.70 6.02
CA SER A 107 6.23 27.13 5.42
C SER A 107 7.29 26.85 6.49
N SER A 108 7.91 25.68 6.41
CA SER A 108 9.17 25.37 7.09
C SER A 108 10.20 24.98 6.03
N TYR A 109 11.43 25.48 6.17
CA TYR A 109 12.54 25.16 5.26
C TYR A 109 13.78 24.79 6.06
N GLU A 110 14.16 23.52 5.97
CA GLU A 110 15.37 22.92 6.55
C GLU A 110 16.22 22.39 5.38
N PRO A 111 17.34 23.04 5.03
CA PRO A 111 18.17 22.68 3.88
C PRO A 111 18.86 21.32 3.98
#